data_AF-A0A1Q7R058-F1
#
_entry.id   AF-A0A1Q7R058-F1
#
_cell.length_a   1.000
_cell.length_b   1.000
_cell.length_c   1.000
_cell.angle_alpha   90.00
_cell.angle_beta   90.00
_cell.angle_gamma   90.00
#
_symmetry.space_group_name_H-M   'P 1'
#
loop_
_entity.id
_entity.type
_entity.pdbx_description
1 polymer ?
#
loop_
_entity_poly.entity_id
_entity_poly.type
_entity_poly.pdbx_seq_one_letter_code
_entity_poly.pdbx_strand_id
1 'polypeptide(L)' 'MFPGIDRVYVNERARNELGWRPRYDFAYIIDLVRAGEDPRSPLARTVGSKGYHAAAFADGPYPI' A
#
# COMPACT_ATOMS: atom_id res chain seq x y z
N MET A 1 -5.62 -8.94 -19.24
CA MET A 1 -4.46 -9.27 -18.38
C MET A 1 -3.28 -8.45 -18.89
N PHE A 2 -2.59 -7.70 -18.04
CA PHE A 2 -1.49 -6.83 -18.45
C PHE A 2 -0.29 -7.66 -18.95
N PRO A 3 0.47 -7.20 -19.96
CA PRO A 3 1.58 -7.96 -20.54
C PRO A 3 2.80 -8.08 -19.61
N GLY A 4 2.82 -7.34 -18.50
CA GLY A 4 3.89 -7.36 -17.51
C GLY A 4 3.52 -6.54 -16.27
N ILE A 5 4.43 -6.51 -15.30
CA ILE A 5 4.31 -5.70 -14.07
C ILE A 5 5.15 -4.45 -14.26
N ASP A 6 4.57 -3.27 -14.02
CA ASP A 6 5.25 -1.97 -14.18
C ASP A 6 6.40 -1.79 -13.16
N ARG A 7 6.13 -2.01 -11.87
CA ARG A 7 7.12 -1.79 -10.80
C ARG A 7 7.10 -2.90 -9.77
N VAL A 8 8.29 -3.42 -9.45
CA VAL A 8 8.51 -4.37 -8.35
C VAL A 8 9.52 -3.77 -7.39
N TYR A 9 9.09 -3.50 -6.16
CA TYR A 9 9.98 -3.03 -5.09
C TYR A 9 10.45 -4.22 -4.26
N VAL A 10 11.77 -4.48 -4.26
CA VAL A 10 12.38 -5.56 -3.48
C VAL A 10 13.05 -4.98 -2.25
N ASN A 11 12.54 -5.31 -1.06
CA ASN A 11 13.04 -4.82 0.23
C ASN A 11 13.98 -5.82 0.93
N GLU A 12 14.42 -6.88 0.26
CA GLU A 12 15.22 -7.97 0.84
C GLU A 12 16.48 -7.46 1.56
N ARG A 13 17.22 -6.53 0.93
CA ARG A 13 18.42 -5.97 1.52
C ARG A 13 18.18 -5.27 2.85
N ALA A 14 17.09 -4.50 2.97
CA ALA A 14 16.72 -3.85 4.24
C ALA A 14 16.39 -4.88 5.33
N ARG A 15 15.74 -5.99 4.96
CA ARG A 15 15.43 -7.07 5.91
C ARG A 15 16.70 -7.77 6.39
N ASN A 16 17.62 -8.05 5.47
CA ASN A 16 18.84 -8.81 5.76
C ASN A 16 19.90 -7.97 6.47
N GLU A 17 20.16 -6.75 6.00
CA GLU A 17 21.27 -5.93 6.50
C GLU A 17 20.89 -5.08 7.71
N LEU A 18 19.63 -4.62 7.78
CA LEU A 18 19.17 -3.74 8.87
C LEU A 18 18.34 -4.49 9.91
N GLY A 19 18.09 -5.79 9.70
CA GLY A 19 17.17 -6.57 10.52
C GLY A 19 15.73 -6.03 10.48
N TRP A 20 15.41 -5.19 9.50
CA TRP A 20 14.10 -4.54 9.41
C TRP A 20 13.01 -5.57 9.10
N ARG A 21 11.91 -5.53 9.85
CA ARG A 21 10.76 -6.41 9.63
C ARG A 21 9.49 -5.57 9.44
N PRO A 22 8.80 -5.69 8.29
CA PRO A 22 7.56 -4.96 8.10
C PRO A 22 6.52 -5.42 9.12
N ARG A 23 5.96 -4.48 9.89
CA ARG A 23 4.82 -4.76 10.79
C ARG A 23 3.53 -5.03 10.01
N TYR A 24 3.38 -4.35 8.87
CA TYR A 24 2.24 -4.46 7.97
C TYR A 24 2.77 -4.94 6.62
N ASP A 25 2.86 -6.25 6.44
CA ASP A 25 3.31 -6.87 5.18
C ASP A 25 2.13 -7.30 4.31
N PHE A 26 2.43 -7.84 3.13
CA PHE A 26 1.41 -8.24 2.18
C PHE A 26 0.47 -9.32 2.75
N ALA A 27 1.02 -10.34 3.40
CA ALA A 27 0.23 -11.44 3.96
C ALA A 27 -0.71 -10.94 5.06
N TYR A 28 -0.19 -10.14 5.98
CA TYR A 28 -0.98 -9.52 7.05
C TYR A 28 -2.17 -8.73 6.52
N ILE A 29 -1.97 -7.93 5.47
CA ILE A 29 -3.06 -7.14 4.88
C ILE A 29 -4.09 -8.04 4.17
N ILE A 30 -3.65 -9.09 3.49
CA ILE A 30 -4.56 -10.05 2.85
C ILE A 30 -5.42 -10.78 3.90
N ASP A 31 -4.85 -11.12 5.06
CA ASP A 31 -5.59 -11.78 6.13
C ASP A 31 -6.67 -10.87 6.72
N LEU A 32 -6.37 -9.59 6.96
CA LEU A 32 -7.37 -8.60 7.40
C LEU A 32 -8.51 -8.46 6.39
N VAL A 33 -8.17 -8.33 5.10
CA VAL A 33 -9.19 -8.21 4.03
C VAL A 33 -10.07 -9.45 3.98
N ARG A 34 -9.47 -10.65 4.10
CA ARG A 34 -10.21 -11.92 4.14
C ARG A 34 -11.15 -11.99 5.34
N ALA A 35 -10.73 -11.46 6.49
CA ALA A 35 -11.55 -11.40 7.70
C ALA A 35 -12.63 -10.30 7.65
N GLY A 36 -12.64 -9.44 6.62
CA GLY A 36 -13.54 -8.28 6.55
C GLY A 36 -13.14 -7.16 7.51
N GLU A 37 -11.90 -7.16 8.00
CA GLU A 37 -11.37 -6.15 8.89
C GLU A 37 -10.80 -4.95 8.11
N ASP A 38 -10.71 -3.79 8.77
CA ASP A 38 -10.12 -2.58 8.17
C ASP A 38 -8.59 -2.76 8.01
N PRO A 39 -8.06 -2.80 6.78
CA PRO A 39 -6.62 -2.99 6.56
C PRO A 39 -5.78 -1.74 6.87
N ARG A 40 -6.43 -0.59 7.15
CA ARG A 40 -5.72 0.68 7.38
C ARG A 40 -5.13 0.71 8.79
N SER A 41 -3.82 0.95 8.85
CA SER A 41 -3.13 1.20 10.12
C SER A 41 -3.70 2.42 10.86
N PRO A 42 -3.48 2.56 12.18
CA PRO A 42 -3.89 3.76 12.92
C PRO A 42 -3.37 5.06 12.30
N LEU A 43 -2.14 5.04 11.75
CA LEU A 43 -1.57 6.18 11.04
C LEU A 43 -2.35 6.49 9.76
N ALA A 44 -2.65 5.49 8.93
CA ALA A 44 -3.42 5.68 7.70
C ALA A 44 -4.82 6.24 7.99
N ARG A 45 -5.48 5.80 9.07
CA ARG A 45 -6.77 6.36 9.49
C ARG A 45 -6.66 7.81 9.96
N THR A 46 -5.60 8.15 10.67
CA THR A 46 -5.35 9.51 11.17
C THR A 46 -5.04 10.48 10.03
N VAL A 47 -4.22 10.05 9.07
CA VAL A 47 -3.79 10.88 7.95
C VAL A 47 -4.90 11.05 6.91
N GLY A 48 -5.74 10.03 6.73
CA GLY A 48 -6.79 10.03 5.72
C GLY A 48 -6.26 9.94 4.29
N SER A 49 -7.15 10.17 3.32
CA SER A 49 -6.79 10.19 1.90
C SER A 49 -6.12 11.51 1.54
N LYS A 50 -5.02 11.45 0.77
CA LYS A 50 -4.35 12.61 0.19
C LYS A 50 -4.35 12.49 -1.33
N GLY A 51 -4.58 13.61 -2.02
CA GLY A 51 -4.35 13.70 -3.46
C GLY A 51 -2.87 13.53 -3.78
N TYR A 52 -2.55 12.82 -4.85
CA TYR A 52 -1.19 12.72 -5.38
C TYR A 52 -0.87 13.86 -6.34
N HIS A 53 -1.90 14.38 -7.02
CA HIS A 53 -1.83 15.56 -7.86
C HIS A 53 -2.53 16.74 -7.20
N ALA A 54 -2.12 17.95 -7.60
CA ALA A 54 -2.79 19.19 -7.18
C ALA A 54 -4.19 19.34 -7.79
N ALA A 55 -4.45 18.67 -8.91
CA ALA A 55 -5.75 18.66 -9.57
C ALA A 55 -6.67 17.58 -8.98
N ALA A 56 -7.96 17.92 -8.89
CA ALA A 56 -9.01 16.93 -8.66
C ALA A 56 -9.43 16.34 -10.02
N PHE A 57 -9.60 15.02 -10.08
CA PHE A 57 -10.17 14.34 -11.25
C PHE A 57 -11.62 13.98 -10.93
N ALA A 58 -12.48 14.01 -11.95
CA ALA A 58 -13.91 13.76 -11.78
C ALA A 58 -14.20 12.36 -11.20
N ASP A 59 -13.40 11.36 -11.59
CA ASP A 59 -13.63 9.95 -11.25
C ASP A 59 -12.71 9.42 -10.13
N GLY A 60 -11.93 10.28 -9.47
CA GLY A 60 -11.09 9.84 -8.36
C GLY A 60 -9.83 10.67 -8.11
N PRO A 61 -8.92 10.17 -7.27
CA PRO A 61 -7.72 10.92 -6.89
C PRO A 61 -6.64 10.98 -7.98
N TYR A 62 -6.74 10.14 -9.03
CA TYR A 62 -5.77 10.04 -10.13
C TYR A 62 -6.50 9.82 -11.47
N PRO A 63 -5.94 10.23 -12.62
CA PRO A 63 -6.50 9.91 -13.91
C PRO A 63 -6.28 8.42 -14.20
N ILE A 64 -7.36 7.69 -14.45
CA ILE A 64 -7.34 6.31 -14.95
C ILE A 64 -7.17 6.30 -16.46
#